data_AF-A0A316F8S4-F1
#
_entry.id   AF-A0A316F8S4-F1
#
_cell.length_a   1.000
_cell.length_b   1.000
_cell.length_c   1.000
_cell.angle_alpha   90.00
_cell.angle_beta   90.00
_cell.angle_gamma   90.00
#
_symmetry.space_group_name_H-M   'P 1'
#
loop_
_entity.id
_entity.type
_entity.pdbx_description
1 polymer ?
#
loop_
_entity_poly.entity_id
_entity_poly.type
_entity_poly.pdbx_seq_one_letter_code
_entity_poly.pdbx_strand_id
1 'polypeptide(L)'
;MRMLAGLVERGGRPAAVSPTVPLWAGEKQYGWFPVDVIGGDREIAVVTNRRLLLGDDSFALRAVTGLRPRPDEWALTLDVRGYGTVEIIGPWVPWLGVVLCAEIHGAAWPPGYAPVVIPAPRRARRLEAVR
;
A
#
# COMPACT_ATOMS: atom_id res chain seq x y z
N MET A 1 -7.41 -12.66 -9.29
CA MET A 1 -5.96 -12.57 -9.58
C MET A 1 -5.20 -12.88 -8.30
N ARG A 2 -4.56 -14.06 -8.19
CA ARG A 2 -3.75 -14.51 -7.02
C ARG A 2 -2.24 -14.30 -7.22
N MET A 3 -1.85 -13.66 -8.33
CA MET A 3 -0.50 -13.78 -8.87
C MET A 3 0.56 -13.03 -8.06
N LEU A 4 0.22 -11.87 -7.48
CA LEU A 4 1.20 -10.99 -6.84
C LEU A 4 1.48 -11.40 -5.38
N ALA A 5 0.43 -11.70 -4.59
CA ALA A 5 0.60 -12.31 -3.27
C ALA A 5 1.38 -13.63 -3.37
N GLY A 6 1.01 -14.50 -4.31
CA GLY A 6 1.75 -15.75 -4.54
C GLY A 6 3.19 -15.56 -5.03
N LEU A 7 3.50 -14.44 -5.71
CA LEU A 7 4.88 -14.12 -6.11
C LEU A 7 5.72 -13.68 -4.91
N VAL A 8 5.13 -12.91 -3.99
CA VAL A 8 5.80 -12.48 -2.76
C VAL A 8 5.93 -13.61 -1.74
N GLU A 9 4.92 -14.48 -1.61
CA GLU A 9 4.97 -15.69 -0.77
C GLU A 9 6.11 -16.65 -1.16
N ARG A 10 6.52 -16.66 -2.43
CA ARG A 10 7.69 -17.42 -2.92
C ARG A 10 9.02 -16.66 -2.81
N GLY A 11 9.07 -15.59 -2.02
CA GLY A 11 10.25 -14.74 -1.83
C GLY A 11 10.50 -13.74 -2.96
N GLY A 12 9.55 -13.58 -3.90
CA GLY A 12 9.62 -12.55 -4.93
C GLY A 12 9.27 -11.16 -4.38
N ARG A 13 9.61 -10.11 -5.14
CA ARG A 13 9.18 -8.74 -4.85
C ARG A 13 8.24 -8.25 -5.96
N PRO A 14 7.31 -7.33 -5.67
CA PRO A 14 6.56 -6.64 -6.72
C PRO A 14 7.50 -6.08 -7.79
N ALA A 15 7.13 -6.21 -9.06
CA ALA A 15 7.95 -5.69 -10.15
C ALA A 15 7.99 -4.16 -10.10
N ALA A 16 9.15 -3.57 -10.36
CA ALA A 16 9.27 -2.12 -10.48
C ALA A 16 8.55 -1.64 -11.75
N VAL A 17 7.99 -0.43 -11.68
CA VAL A 17 7.33 0.25 -12.81
C VAL A 17 8.13 1.47 -13.24
N SER A 18 7.81 2.02 -14.42
CA SER A 18 8.37 3.30 -14.86
C SER A 18 8.09 4.39 -13.82
N PRO A 19 9.10 5.17 -13.40
CA PRO A 19 8.92 6.20 -12.39
C PRO A 19 7.96 7.31 -12.84
N THR A 20 7.11 7.76 -11.93
CA THR A 20 6.23 8.93 -12.11
C THR A 20 6.61 10.09 -11.21
N VAL A 21 7.60 9.90 -10.34
CA VAL A 21 8.15 10.90 -9.43
C VAL A 21 9.69 10.87 -9.47
N PRO A 22 10.37 11.96 -9.06
CA PRO A 22 11.82 11.94 -8.91
C PRO A 22 12.26 10.88 -7.88
N LEU A 23 13.15 9.99 -8.31
CA LEU A 23 13.67 8.90 -7.49
C LEU A 23 15.10 9.19 -7.03
N TRP A 24 15.44 8.79 -5.81
CA TRP A 24 16.82 8.75 -5.34
C TRP A 24 17.61 7.61 -5.98
N ALA A 25 18.94 7.67 -5.89
CA ALA A 25 19.81 6.60 -6.38
C ALA A 25 19.47 5.23 -5.74
N GLY A 26 19.08 4.25 -6.58
CA GLY A 26 18.66 2.92 -6.14
C GLY A 26 17.23 2.84 -5.57
N GLU A 27 16.46 3.93 -5.61
CA GLU A 27 15.03 3.90 -5.33
C GLU A 27 14.28 3.32 -6.54
N LYS A 28 13.30 2.45 -6.27
CA LYS A 28 12.46 1.81 -7.27
C LYS A 28 11.00 2.07 -6.93
N GLN A 29 10.22 2.52 -7.90
CA GLN A 29 8.78 2.67 -7.77
C GLN A 29 8.09 1.36 -8.11
N TYR A 30 7.10 0.98 -7.32
CA TYR A 30 6.30 -0.23 -7.55
C TYR A 30 4.91 0.07 -8.11
N GLY A 31 4.37 1.25 -7.83
CA GLY A 31 3.04 1.63 -8.34
C GLY A 31 2.64 3.05 -7.97
N TRP A 32 1.59 3.53 -8.63
CA TRP A 32 0.90 4.77 -8.32
C TRP A 32 -0.60 4.60 -8.59
N PHE A 33 -1.47 5.01 -7.66
CA PHE A 33 -2.92 4.83 -7.79
C PHE A 33 -3.69 5.78 -6.89
N PRO A 34 -4.95 6.11 -7.23
CA PRO A 34 -5.80 6.90 -6.38
C PRO A 34 -6.18 6.13 -5.11
N VAL A 35 -6.17 6.85 -3.98
CA VAL A 35 -6.60 6.39 -2.66
C VAL A 35 -7.40 7.48 -1.96
N ASP A 36 -8.27 7.11 -1.04
CA ASP A 36 -8.93 8.03 -0.13
C ASP A 36 -8.20 7.98 1.22
N VAL A 37 -7.76 9.14 1.74
CA VAL A 37 -7.14 9.25 3.06
C VAL A 37 -8.21 9.67 4.06
N ILE A 38 -8.45 8.88 5.11
CA ILE A 38 -9.49 9.21 6.08
C ILE A 38 -9.14 10.49 6.83
N GLY A 39 -10.07 11.43 6.84
CA GLY A 39 -9.87 12.76 7.42
C GLY A 39 -9.18 13.76 6.47
N GLY A 40 -8.90 13.36 5.22
CA GLY A 40 -8.35 14.21 4.18
C GLY A 40 -9.07 14.06 2.84
N ASP A 41 -8.41 14.49 1.78
CA ASP A 41 -8.91 14.40 0.40
C ASP A 41 -8.51 13.08 -0.28
N ARG A 42 -9.03 12.89 -1.49
CA ARG A 42 -8.60 11.82 -2.38
C ARG A 42 -7.24 12.16 -2.97
N GLU A 43 -6.28 11.27 -2.79
CA GLU A 43 -4.88 11.48 -3.13
C GLU A 43 -4.35 10.46 -4.14
N ILE A 44 -3.20 10.74 -4.72
CA ILE A 44 -2.40 9.74 -5.42
C ILE A 44 -1.38 9.16 -4.44
N ALA A 45 -1.48 7.86 -4.18
CA ALA A 45 -0.45 7.12 -3.47
C ALA A 45 0.64 6.71 -4.47
N VAL A 46 1.90 6.99 -4.15
CA VAL A 46 3.08 6.45 -4.85
C VAL A 46 3.90 5.65 -3.86
N VAL A 47 4.13 4.37 -4.17
CA VAL A 47 4.91 3.48 -3.29
C VAL A 47 6.23 3.10 -3.95
N THR A 48 7.31 3.27 -3.20
CA THR A 48 8.67 2.88 -3.58
C THR A 48 9.26 1.90 -2.58
N ASN A 49 10.47 1.40 -2.84
CA ASN A 49 11.23 0.61 -1.87
C ASN A 49 11.77 1.41 -0.68
N ARG A 50 11.50 2.72 -0.60
CA ARG A 50 12.03 3.59 0.46
C ARG A 50 10.98 4.47 1.12
N ARG A 51 9.91 4.84 0.43
CA ARG A 51 8.87 5.73 0.95
C ARG A 51 7.50 5.44 0.34
N LEU A 52 6.50 5.87 1.07
CA LEU A 52 5.14 6.06 0.61
C LEU A 52 4.90 7.56 0.48
N LEU A 53 4.47 8.01 -0.70
CA LEU A 53 4.02 9.36 -0.93
C LEU A 53 2.49 9.36 -0.97
N LEU A 54 1.85 10.28 -0.27
CA LEU A 54 0.40 10.53 -0.30
C LEU A 54 0.20 12.02 -0.57
N GLY A 55 -0.17 12.39 -1.80
CA GLY A 55 -0.20 13.80 -2.19
C GLY A 55 1.18 14.44 -2.03
N ASP A 56 1.25 15.52 -1.25
CA ASP A 56 2.49 16.23 -0.94
C ASP A 56 3.29 15.62 0.23
N ASP A 57 2.68 14.71 1.00
CA ASP A 57 3.33 14.06 2.13
C ASP A 57 4.21 12.88 1.72
N SER A 58 5.39 12.76 2.33
CA SER A 58 6.35 11.68 2.06
C SER A 58 6.76 10.96 3.35
N PHE A 59 6.32 9.72 3.51
CA PHE A 59 6.63 8.86 4.65
C PHE A 59 7.75 7.88 4.31
N ALA A 60 8.89 7.97 5.00
CA ALA A 60 9.92 6.95 4.88
C ALA A 60 9.41 5.60 5.42
N LEU A 61 9.60 4.50 4.69
CA LEU A 61 9.11 3.18 5.14
C LEU A 61 9.72 2.75 6.48
N ARG A 62 10.98 3.14 6.75
CA ARG A 62 11.65 2.92 8.04
C ARG A 62 10.99 3.64 9.23
N ALA A 63 10.16 4.64 8.96
CA ALA A 63 9.42 5.37 9.99
C ALA A 63 8.05 4.74 10.27
N VAL A 64 7.61 3.77 9.46
CA VAL A 64 6.39 3.00 9.71
C VAL A 64 6.66 2.05 10.88
N THR A 65 5.90 2.21 11.94
CA THR A 65 6.00 1.46 13.20
C THR A 65 4.86 0.46 13.39
N GLY A 66 3.75 0.65 12.68
CA GLY A 66 2.60 -0.26 12.69
C GLY A 66 1.98 -0.31 11.31
N LEU A 67 1.56 -1.51 10.89
CA LEU A 67 0.90 -1.76 9.61
C LEU A 67 -0.25 -2.75 9.85
N ARG A 68 -1.49 -2.28 9.69
CA ARG A 68 -2.71 -3.07 9.93
C ARG A 68 -3.55 -3.08 8.66
N PRO A 69 -3.40 -4.10 7.81
CA PRO A 69 -4.20 -4.22 6.60
C PRO A 69 -5.57 -4.82 6.92
N ARG A 70 -6.63 -4.27 6.33
CA ARG A 70 -8.01 -4.77 6.39
C ARG A 70 -8.47 -5.08 4.95
N PRO A 71 -8.08 -6.26 4.42
CA PRO A 71 -8.25 -6.58 3.00
C PRO A 71 -9.71 -6.67 2.57
N ASP A 72 -10.66 -7.01 3.45
CA ASP A 72 -12.08 -7.05 3.12
C ASP A 72 -12.73 -5.66 3.03
N GLU A 73 -12.17 -4.69 3.76
CA GLU A 73 -12.59 -3.29 3.76
C GLU A 73 -11.83 -2.45 2.72
N TRP A 74 -10.83 -3.05 2.06
CA TRP A 74 -9.90 -2.35 1.16
C TRP A 74 -9.22 -1.17 1.86
N ALA A 75 -8.89 -1.38 3.14
CA ALA A 75 -8.33 -0.37 4.01
C ALA A 75 -6.97 -0.80 4.55
N LEU A 76 -6.15 0.19 4.89
CA LEU A 76 -4.84 0.01 5.48
C LEU A 76 -4.61 1.13 6.49
N THR A 77 -4.29 0.77 7.72
CA THR A 77 -3.84 1.73 8.73
C THR A 77 -2.34 1.62 8.92
N LEU A 78 -1.65 2.76 8.89
CA LEU A 78 -0.23 2.93 9.12
C LEU A 78 -0.01 3.78 10.38
N ASP A 79 0.87 3.35 11.27
CA ASP A 79 1.38 4.23 12.33
C ASP A 79 2.78 4.70 11.96
N VAL A 80 2.94 6.00 11.75
CA VAL A 80 4.18 6.61 11.30
C VAL A 80 4.80 7.44 12.42
N ARG A 81 6.05 7.11 12.77
CA ARG A 81 6.80 7.82 13.81
C ARG A 81 6.92 9.31 13.48
N GLY A 82 6.45 10.15 14.39
CA GLY A 82 6.52 11.61 14.27
C GLY A 82 5.40 12.24 13.42
N TYR A 83 4.49 11.45 12.86
CA TYR A 83 3.34 11.94 12.11
C TYR A 83 2.01 11.48 12.74
N GLY A 84 1.93 10.22 13.18
CA GLY A 84 0.73 9.64 13.77
C GLY A 84 0.13 8.53 12.91
N THR A 85 -1.17 8.33 13.03
CA THR A 85 -1.90 7.26 12.34
C THR A 85 -2.49 7.78 11.04
N VAL A 86 -2.25 7.06 9.95
CA VAL A 86 -2.79 7.33 8.62
C VAL A 86 -3.66 6.15 8.20
N GLU A 87 -4.89 6.42 7.78
CA GLU A 87 -5.78 5.40 7.24
C GLU A 87 -6.07 5.68 5.77
N ILE A 88 -5.86 4.65 4.95
CA ILE A 88 -5.91 4.71 3.50
C ILE A 88 -6.95 3.69 3.03
N ILE A 89 -7.86 4.11 2.15
CA ILE A 89 -8.90 3.26 1.58
C ILE A 89 -8.82 3.31 0.06
N GLY A 90 -9.09 2.17 -0.59
CA GLY A 90 -9.27 2.15 -2.04
C GLY A 90 -9.01 0.79 -2.69
N PRO A 91 -9.41 0.65 -3.96
CA PRO A 91 -9.36 -0.64 -4.66
C PRO A 91 -7.94 -1.21 -4.81
N TRP A 92 -6.91 -0.37 -4.70
CA TRP A 92 -5.51 -0.77 -4.80
C TRP A 92 -4.82 -0.91 -3.43
N VAL A 93 -5.50 -0.58 -2.33
CA VAL A 93 -4.93 -0.63 -0.98
C VAL A 93 -4.53 -2.04 -0.53
N PRO A 94 -5.28 -3.12 -0.85
CA PRO A 94 -4.80 -4.47 -0.56
C PRO A 94 -3.46 -4.78 -1.24
N TRP A 95 -3.26 -4.30 -2.47
CA TRP A 95 -1.99 -4.43 -3.19
C TRP A 95 -0.89 -3.55 -2.58
N LEU A 96 -1.22 -2.32 -2.18
CA LEU A 96 -0.30 -1.43 -1.45
C LEU A 96 0.20 -2.10 -0.16
N GLY A 97 -0.70 -2.72 0.60
CA GLY A 97 -0.37 -3.44 1.82
C GLY A 97 0.67 -4.55 1.59
N VAL A 98 0.53 -5.32 0.50
CA VAL A 98 1.51 -6.35 0.12
C VAL A 98 2.89 -5.75 -0.16
N VAL A 99 2.95 -4.65 -0.92
CA VAL A 99 4.23 -3.97 -1.25
C VAL A 99 4.91 -3.46 0.01
N LEU A 100 4.14 -2.79 0.89
CA LEU A 100 4.66 -2.26 2.14
C LEU A 100 5.15 -3.38 3.07
N CYS A 101 4.39 -4.48 3.18
CA CYS A 101 4.84 -5.64 3.96
C CYS A 101 6.11 -6.27 3.37
N ALA A 102 6.21 -6.37 2.04
CA ALA A 102 7.37 -6.95 1.39
C ALA A 102 8.64 -6.12 1.65
N GLU A 103 8.51 -4.79 1.64
CA GLU A 103 9.64 -3.89 1.84
C GLU A 103 9.98 -3.66 3.33
N ILE A 104 8.99 -3.70 4.24
CA ILE A 104 9.22 -3.51 5.68
C ILE A 104 9.58 -4.83 6.38
N HIS A 105 8.90 -5.92 6.04
CA HIS A 105 9.01 -7.21 6.74
C HIS A 105 9.66 -8.31 5.91
N GLY A 106 9.90 -8.11 4.61
CA GLY A 106 10.37 -9.18 3.73
C GLY A 106 9.32 -10.26 3.44
N ALA A 107 8.04 -9.98 3.70
CA ALA A 107 6.93 -10.93 3.58
C ALA A 107 5.71 -10.30 2.91
N ALA A 108 4.84 -11.12 2.30
CA ALA A 108 3.63 -10.62 1.62
C ALA A 108 2.58 -10.02 2.55
N TRP A 109 2.68 -10.32 3.85
CA TRP A 109 1.71 -9.97 4.87
C TRP A 109 2.41 -9.70 6.21
N PRO A 110 1.82 -8.92 7.14
CA PRO A 110 2.47 -8.62 8.40
C PRO A 110 2.69 -9.90 9.23
N PRO A 111 3.85 -10.04 9.88
CA PRO A 111 4.08 -11.14 10.82
C PRO A 111 3.01 -11.16 11.92
N GLY A 112 2.51 -12.36 12.27
CA GLY A 112 1.50 -12.53 13.33
C GLY A 112 0.05 -12.49 12.89
N TYR A 113 -0.23 -12.29 11.59
CA TYR A 113 -1.56 -12.40 11.01
C TYR A 113 -1.75 -13.74 10.29
N ALA A 114 -2.98 -14.28 10.34
CA ALA A 114 -3.31 -15.49 9.58
C ALA A 114 -3.16 -15.23 8.06
N PRO A 115 -2.72 -16.23 7.27
CA PRO A 115 -2.66 -16.10 5.81
C PRO A 115 -4.05 -15.78 5.26
N VAL A 116 -4.18 -14.68 4.52
CA VAL A 116 -5.44 -14.25 3.92
C VAL A 116 -5.31 -14.11 2.42
N VAL A 117 -6.40 -14.41 1.71
CA VAL A 117 -6.46 -14.20 0.27
C VAL A 117 -6.55 -12.70 0.01
N ILE A 118 -5.50 -12.13 -0.57
CA ILE A 118 -5.50 -10.71 -0.92
C ILE A 118 -6.42 -10.50 -2.13
N PRO A 119 -7.49 -9.70 -2.00
CA PRO A 119 -8.35 -9.41 -3.14
C PRO A 119 -7.54 -8.67 -4.20
N ALA A 120 -7.74 -9.08 -5.46
CA ALA A 120 -7.18 -8.36 -6.59
C ALA A 120 -7.79 -6.96 -6.66
N PRO A 121 -7.03 -5.94 -7.12
CA PRO A 121 -7.58 -4.63 -7.38
C PRO A 121 -8.78 -4.73 -8.33
N ARG A 122 -9.95 -4.29 -7.88
CA ARG A 122 -11.15 -4.26 -8.72
C ARG A 122 -11.35 -2.85 -9.23
N ARG A 123 -11.79 -2.72 -10.49
CA ARG A 123 -12.37 -1.48 -11.01
C ARG A 123 -13.48 -1.06 -10.04
N ALA A 124 -13.45 0.19 -9.58
CA ALA A 124 -14.24 0.73 -8.47
C ALA A 124 -15.62 0.09 -8.32
N ARG A 125 -15.93 -0.38 -7.09
CA ARG A 125 -17.33 -0.59 -6.71
C ARG A 125 -17.99 0.79 -6.87
N ARG A 126 -18.97 0.88 -7.77
CA ARG A 126 -19.83 2.06 -7.88
C ARG A 126 -20.32 2.34 -6.46
N LEU A 127 -19.89 3.47 -5.86
CA LEU A 127 -20.52 3.97 -4.66
C LEU A 127 -21.98 4.16 -5.06
N GLU A 128 -22.85 3.27 -4.62
CA GLU A 128 -24.28 3.49 -4.76
C GLU A 128 -24.57 4.72 -3.91
N ALA A 129 -24.82 5.84 -4.60
CA ALA A 129 -25.37 7.01 -3.97
C ALA A 129 -26.65 6.55 -3.26
N VAL A 130 -26.60 6.56 -1.92
CA VAL A 130 -27.80 6.42 -1.11
C VAL A 130 -28.65 7.63 -1.48
N ARG A 131 -29.79 7.36 -2.14
CA ARG A 131 -30.82 8.35 -2.44
C ARG A 131 -31.52 8.79 -1.16
#